data_AF-A0ABD0NYJ9-F1
#
_entry.id   AF-A0ABD0NYJ9-F1
#
_cell.length_a   1.000
_cell.length_b   1.000
_cell.length_c   1.000
_cell.angle_alpha   90.00
_cell.angle_beta   90.00
_cell.angle_gamma   90.00
#
_symmetry.space_group_name_H-M   'P 1'
#
loop_
_entity.id
_entity.type
_entity.pdbx_description
1 polymer ?
#
loop_
_entity_poly.entity_id
_entity_poly.type
_entity_poly.pdbx_seq_one_letter_code
_entity_poly.pdbx_strand_id
1 'polypeptide(L)'
;MKIRWSKKVAVLAKVCFLFSLLWLFYLLIVRSSSSSHPDKDGQQDILVRDLPSVEEVEEDSESLLRPVYEKQPPDSNAPGEYGRATRLTLSPEEKKEEEASIERYAINIFISDKISLHRHIQDNRMHEYVCHTLPHTDGHITHPISALETT
;
A
#
# COMPACT_ATOMS: atom_id res chain seq x y z
N MET A 1 32.81 5.49 55.10
CA MET A 1 32.28 4.12 55.21
C MET A 1 32.89 3.25 54.10
N LYS A 2 33.67 2.21 54.43
CA LYS A 2 34.24 1.28 53.44
C LYS A 2 33.21 0.21 53.10
N ILE A 3 32.52 0.32 51.96
CA ILE A 3 31.54 -0.67 51.51
C ILE A 3 32.28 -1.95 51.09
N ARG A 4 32.03 -3.04 51.82
CA ARG A 4 32.55 -4.38 51.49
C ARG A 4 31.64 -4.99 50.42
N TRP A 5 32.04 -4.88 49.16
CA TRP A 5 31.34 -5.52 48.05
C TRP A 5 31.48 -7.04 48.18
N SER A 6 30.37 -7.73 48.43
CA SER A 6 30.36 -9.19 48.47
C SER A 6 30.44 -9.75 47.04
N LYS A 7 31.02 -10.94 46.88
CA LYS A 7 31.11 -11.63 45.57
C LYS A 7 29.74 -11.75 44.89
N LYS A 8 28.64 -11.78 45.66
CA LYS A 8 27.26 -11.80 45.18
C LYS A 8 26.84 -10.51 44.46
N VAL A 9 27.30 -9.35 44.93
CA VAL A 9 27.05 -8.04 44.28
C VAL A 9 27.78 -7.98 42.94
N ALA A 10 29.01 -8.51 42.87
CA ALA A 10 29.75 -8.59 41.61
C ALA A 10 29.09 -9.52 40.58
N VAL A 11 28.48 -10.63 41.03
CA VAL A 11 27.70 -11.52 40.16
C VAL A 11 26.40 -10.84 39.70
N LEU A 12 25.69 -10.16 40.59
CA LEU A 12 24.45 -9.44 40.24
C LEU A 12 24.71 -8.32 39.23
N ALA A 13 25.81 -7.58 39.40
CA ALA A 13 26.23 -6.55 38.45
C ALA A 13 26.54 -7.15 37.06
N LYS A 14 27.19 -8.33 37.01
CA LYS A 14 27.45 -9.04 35.75
C LYS A 14 26.16 -9.47 35.05
N VAL A 15 25.21 -10.05 35.79
CA VAL A 15 23.93 -10.48 35.21
C VAL A 15 23.14 -9.27 34.70
N CYS A 16 23.10 -8.17 35.46
CA CYS A 16 22.43 -6.94 35.05
C CYS A 16 23.09 -6.34 33.79
N PHE A 17 24.42 -6.35 33.71
CA PHE A 17 25.16 -5.89 32.54
C PHE A 17 24.87 -6.75 31.30
N LEU A 18 24.83 -8.08 31.45
CA LEU A 18 24.48 -8.99 30.35
C LEU A 18 23.05 -8.77 29.86
N PHE A 19 22.09 -8.56 30.76
CA PHE A 19 20.71 -8.28 30.40
C PHE A 19 20.57 -6.93 29.68
N SER A 20 21.31 -5.92 30.13
CA SER A 20 21.39 -4.61 29.47
C SER A 20 21.98 -4.70 28.07
N LEU A 21 23.06 -5.46 27.88
CA LEU A 21 23.66 -5.70 26.55
C LEU A 21 22.69 -6.43 25.62
N LEU A 22 22.01 -7.46 26.13
CA LEU A 22 21.04 -8.23 25.35
C LEU A 22 19.87 -7.34 24.90
N TRP A 23 19.36 -6.48 25.79
CA TRP A 23 18.28 -5.55 25.48
C TRP A 23 18.70 -4.47 24.49
N LEU A 24 19.91 -3.91 24.64
CA LEU A 24 20.48 -2.96 23.67
C LEU A 24 20.73 -3.61 22.31
N PHE A 25 21.18 -4.86 22.28
CA PHE A 25 21.37 -5.63 21.05
C PHE A 25 20.02 -5.90 20.36
N TYR A 26 18.98 -6.24 21.12
CA TYR A 26 17.61 -6.36 20.60
C TYR A 26 17.11 -5.02 20.01
N LEU A 27 17.29 -3.91 20.74
CA LEU A 27 16.96 -2.57 20.23
C LEU A 27 17.78 -2.21 18.99
N LEU A 28 19.05 -2.61 18.92
CA LEU A 28 19.91 -2.38 17.77
C LEU A 28 19.44 -3.21 16.56
N ILE A 29 19.01 -4.45 16.74
CA ILE A 29 18.40 -5.25 15.67
C ILE A 29 17.10 -4.61 15.20
N VAL A 30 16.19 -4.24 16.11
CA VAL A 30 14.91 -3.59 15.75
C VAL A 30 15.15 -2.25 15.04
N ARG A 31 16.09 -1.44 15.53
CA ARG A 31 16.52 -0.19 14.90
C ARG A 31 17.17 -0.44 13.53
N SER A 32 17.95 -1.51 13.38
CA SER A 32 18.58 -1.89 12.11
C SER A 32 17.55 -2.39 11.10
N SER A 33 16.50 -3.09 11.56
CA SER A 33 15.33 -3.42 10.75
C SER A 33 14.55 -2.18 10.32
N SER A 34 14.66 -1.06 11.06
CA SER A 34 14.12 0.25 10.68
C SER A 34 15.15 1.20 10.05
N SER A 35 16.37 0.74 9.74
CA SER A 35 17.42 1.56 9.10
C SER A 35 17.86 0.98 7.77
N SER A 36 16.92 0.80 6.85
CA SER A 36 17.15 1.15 5.45
C SER A 36 16.87 2.65 5.32
N HIS A 37 17.72 3.57 4.90
CA HIS A 37 19.06 3.58 4.33
C HIS A 37 19.46 5.08 4.41
N PRO A 38 20.65 5.52 4.86
CA PRO A 38 21.10 6.86 4.50
C PRO A 38 21.49 6.81 3.01
N ASP A 39 20.61 7.31 2.15
CA ASP A 39 20.89 7.55 0.73
C ASP A 39 22.12 8.46 0.61
N LYS A 40 23.22 7.89 0.12
CA LYS A 40 24.32 8.61 -0.52
C LYS A 40 24.73 7.80 -1.74
N ASP A 41 24.72 8.50 -2.88
CA ASP A 41 25.03 8.03 -4.22
C ASP A 41 24.05 7.04 -4.84
N GLY A 42 22.84 7.53 -5.02
CA GLY A 42 22.04 7.21 -6.20
C GLY A 42 21.77 8.51 -6.93
N GLN A 43 22.48 8.73 -8.04
CA GLN A 43 22.07 9.66 -9.09
C GLN A 43 20.75 9.16 -9.67
N GLN A 44 19.68 9.33 -8.89
CA GLN A 44 18.35 9.41 -9.43
C GLN A 44 18.33 10.77 -10.10
N ASP A 45 18.51 10.71 -11.41
CA ASP A 45 17.82 11.57 -12.34
C ASP A 45 16.37 11.66 -11.86
N ILE A 46 16.12 12.55 -10.91
CA ILE A 46 14.81 13.10 -10.64
C ILE A 46 14.56 13.88 -11.92
N LEU A 47 14.09 13.15 -12.92
CA LEU A 47 13.36 13.71 -14.04
C LEU A 47 12.22 14.42 -13.32
N VAL A 48 12.46 15.72 -13.09
CA VAL A 48 11.51 16.72 -12.63
C VAL A 48 10.31 16.42 -13.47
N ARG A 49 9.35 15.72 -12.87
CA ARG A 49 8.14 15.33 -13.54
C ARG A 49 7.58 16.66 -13.97
N ASP A 50 7.53 16.90 -15.27
CA ASP A 50 6.89 18.06 -15.89
C ASP A 50 5.43 18.01 -15.43
N LEU A 51 5.21 18.47 -14.19
CA LEU A 51 3.93 18.93 -13.73
C LEU A 51 3.66 20.11 -14.65
N PRO A 52 2.58 20.06 -15.46
CA PRO A 52 2.21 21.24 -16.21
C PRO A 52 2.14 22.38 -15.20
N SER A 53 2.87 23.45 -15.50
CA SER A 53 2.77 24.71 -14.78
C SER A 53 1.30 24.99 -14.55
N VAL A 54 0.97 25.40 -13.33
CA VAL A 54 -0.33 25.98 -12.99
C VAL A 54 -0.42 27.29 -13.77
N GLU A 55 -0.57 27.19 -15.07
CA GLU A 55 -1.16 28.21 -15.90
C GLU A 55 -2.66 28.07 -15.70
N GLU A 56 -3.29 29.20 -15.45
CA GLU A 56 -4.67 29.38 -15.08
C GLU A 56 -5.61 28.73 -16.12
N VAL A 57 -5.87 27.43 -15.96
CA VAL A 57 -6.93 26.73 -16.67
C VAL A 57 -8.14 26.87 -15.77
N GLU A 58 -9.17 27.58 -16.25
CA GLU A 58 -10.51 27.52 -15.66
C GLU A 58 -10.80 26.07 -15.31
N GLU A 59 -10.93 25.76 -14.02
CA GLU A 59 -11.06 24.40 -13.51
C GLU A 59 -12.31 23.76 -14.13
N ASP A 60 -12.12 23.09 -15.26
CA ASP A 60 -13.17 22.30 -15.86
C ASP A 60 -13.50 21.19 -14.87
N SER A 61 -14.74 21.14 -14.41
CA SER A 61 -15.25 20.15 -13.47
C SER A 61 -14.90 18.71 -13.88
N GLU A 62 -14.71 18.45 -15.18
CA GLU A 62 -14.29 17.16 -15.73
C GLU A 62 -12.84 16.79 -15.39
N SER A 63 -11.95 17.77 -15.23
CA SER A 63 -10.54 17.56 -14.87
C SER A 63 -10.38 17.02 -13.44
N LEU A 64 -11.28 17.43 -12.53
CA LEU A 64 -11.27 17.02 -11.12
C LEU A 64 -11.72 15.58 -10.91
N LEU A 65 -12.48 15.02 -11.86
CA LEU A 65 -12.92 13.62 -11.84
C LEU A 65 -11.87 12.68 -12.46
N ARG A 66 -10.84 13.21 -13.11
CA ARG A 66 -9.84 12.40 -13.78
C ARG A 66 -8.95 11.68 -12.76
N PRO A 67 -8.66 10.38 -12.95
CA PRO A 67 -7.69 9.69 -12.10
C PRO A 67 -6.29 10.29 -12.26
N VAL A 68 -5.46 10.16 -11.23
CA VAL A 68 -4.05 10.61 -11.24
C VAL A 68 -3.25 9.97 -12.40
N TYR A 69 -3.59 8.73 -12.75
CA TYR A 69 -3.00 8.02 -13.88
C TYR A 69 -4.09 7.46 -14.77
N GLU A 70 -3.98 7.73 -16.07
CA GLU A 70 -4.82 7.11 -17.08
C GLU A 70 -4.40 5.65 -17.28
N LYS A 71 -5.38 4.74 -17.29
CA LYS A 71 -5.14 3.33 -17.58
C LYS A 71 -4.87 3.16 -19.08
N GLN A 72 -4.02 2.18 -19.40
CA GLN A 72 -3.88 1.71 -20.78
C GLN A 72 -5.23 1.22 -21.31
N PRO A 73 -5.51 1.33 -22.62
CA PRO A 73 -6.77 0.82 -23.18
C PRO A 73 -6.94 -0.68 -22.89
N PRO A 74 -8.19 -1.15 -22.65
CA PRO A 74 -8.46 -2.54 -22.31
C PRO A 74 -8.11 -3.48 -23.47
N ASP A 75 -7.40 -4.57 -23.16
CA ASP A 75 -7.18 -5.68 -24.09
C ASP A 75 -8.13 -6.83 -23.76
N SER A 76 -9.11 -7.08 -24.63
CA SER A 76 -10.09 -8.14 -24.43
C SER A 76 -9.49 -9.55 -24.39
N ASN A 77 -8.29 -9.76 -24.93
CA ASN A 77 -7.62 -11.06 -24.94
C ASN A 77 -6.73 -11.26 -23.70
N ALA A 78 -6.49 -10.20 -22.92
CA ALA A 78 -5.70 -10.30 -21.71
C ALA A 78 -6.43 -11.17 -20.66
N PRO A 79 -5.70 -12.02 -19.92
CA PRO A 79 -6.26 -12.83 -18.85
C PRO A 79 -6.88 -11.93 -17.77
N GLY A 80 -8.14 -12.17 -17.46
CA GLY A 80 -8.85 -11.50 -16.37
C GLY A 80 -9.39 -10.11 -16.70
N GLU A 81 -9.28 -9.65 -17.94
CA GLU A 81 -9.82 -8.34 -18.34
C GLU A 81 -11.34 -8.27 -18.10
N TYR A 82 -11.82 -7.11 -17.67
CA TYR A 82 -13.20 -6.87 -17.22
C TYR A 82 -13.62 -7.70 -16.00
N GLY A 83 -12.68 -8.36 -15.31
CA GLY A 83 -12.96 -9.23 -14.17
C GLY A 83 -13.49 -10.62 -14.57
N ARG A 84 -13.26 -11.05 -15.82
CA ARG A 84 -13.68 -12.39 -16.27
C ARG A 84 -12.88 -13.50 -15.61
N ALA A 85 -13.53 -14.64 -15.38
CA ALA A 85 -12.86 -15.83 -14.88
C ALA A 85 -11.75 -16.27 -15.85
N THR A 86 -10.54 -16.46 -15.32
CA THR A 86 -9.36 -16.86 -16.09
C THR A 86 -9.02 -18.31 -15.77
N ARG A 87 -8.90 -19.13 -16.81
CA ARG A 87 -8.41 -20.51 -16.72
C ARG A 87 -7.33 -20.69 -17.78
N LEU A 88 -6.09 -20.84 -17.32
CA LEU A 88 -4.94 -21.05 -18.20
C LEU A 88 -4.73 -22.56 -18.41
N THR A 89 -4.24 -22.93 -19.59
CA THR A 89 -3.79 -24.30 -19.85
C THR A 89 -2.36 -24.43 -19.35
N LEU A 90 -2.19 -25.04 -18.18
CA LEU A 90 -0.90 -25.15 -17.49
C LEU A 90 -0.21 -26.47 -17.81
N SER A 91 1.12 -26.42 -17.88
CA SER A 91 1.96 -27.63 -17.89
C SER A 91 1.88 -28.36 -16.53
N PRO A 92 2.26 -29.65 -16.45
CA PRO A 92 2.26 -30.37 -15.18
C PRO A 92 3.25 -29.78 -14.16
N GLU A 93 4.31 -29.10 -14.59
CA GLU A 93 5.21 -28.35 -13.72
C GLU A 93 4.54 -27.08 -13.19
N GLU A 94 3.95 -26.27 -14.06
CA GLU A 94 3.25 -25.03 -13.71
C GLU A 94 2.08 -25.30 -12.74
N LYS A 95 1.39 -26.43 -12.91
CA LYS A 95 0.32 -26.83 -12.01
C LYS A 95 0.81 -27.09 -10.57
N LYS A 96 2.01 -27.63 -10.41
CA LYS A 96 2.60 -27.82 -9.07
C LYS A 96 2.93 -26.48 -8.42
N GLU A 97 3.39 -25.51 -9.21
CA GLU A 97 3.65 -24.14 -8.72
C GLU A 97 2.35 -23.44 -8.32
N GLU A 98 1.29 -23.60 -9.12
CA GLU A 98 -0.05 -23.13 -8.80
C GLU A 98 -0.52 -23.71 -7.46
N GLU A 99 -0.50 -25.04 -7.30
CA GLU A 99 -0.91 -25.75 -6.08
C GLU A 99 -0.09 -25.28 -4.86
N ALA A 100 1.24 -25.21 -4.99
CA ALA A 100 2.13 -24.74 -3.92
C ALA A 100 1.86 -23.26 -3.53
N SER A 101 1.49 -22.42 -4.49
CA SER A 101 1.13 -21.02 -4.23
C SER A 101 -0.19 -20.92 -3.45
N ILE A 102 -1.18 -21.74 -3.82
CA ILE A 102 -2.48 -21.80 -3.14
C ILE A 102 -2.30 -22.30 -1.70
N GLU A 103 -1.50 -23.34 -1.48
CA GLU A 103 -1.21 -23.85 -0.13
C GLU A 103 -0.53 -22.80 0.76
N ARG A 104 0.38 -22.01 0.18
CA ARG A 104 1.16 -21.02 0.93
C ARG A 104 0.36 -19.76 1.25
N TYR A 105 -0.43 -19.26 0.30
CA TYR A 105 -1.07 -17.94 0.38
C TYR A 105 -2.59 -17.99 0.54
N ALA A 106 -3.21 -19.16 0.45
CA ALA A 106 -4.67 -19.36 0.40
C ALA A 106 -5.37 -18.63 -0.77
N ILE A 107 -4.59 -18.13 -1.74
CA ILE A 107 -5.04 -17.47 -2.96
C ILE A 107 -4.13 -17.91 -4.11
N ASN A 108 -4.65 -17.88 -5.34
CA ASN A 108 -3.92 -18.29 -6.52
C ASN A 108 -3.02 -17.15 -7.04
N ILE A 109 -1.86 -17.00 -6.39
CA ILE A 109 -0.85 -16.00 -6.79
C ILE A 109 -0.29 -16.33 -8.17
N PHE A 110 -0.10 -17.61 -8.49
CA PHE A 110 0.43 -18.02 -9.79
C PHE A 110 -0.39 -17.46 -10.96
N ILE A 111 -1.72 -17.55 -10.89
CA ILE A 111 -2.61 -16.94 -11.89
C ILE A 111 -2.65 -15.41 -11.75
N SER A 112 -2.61 -14.87 -10.52
CA SER A 112 -2.58 -13.43 -10.28
C SER A 112 -1.39 -12.75 -10.97
N ASP A 113 -0.23 -13.39 -10.97
CA ASP A 113 1.00 -12.88 -11.60
C ASP A 113 0.90 -12.84 -13.14
N LYS A 114 -0.03 -13.61 -13.72
CA LYS A 114 -0.32 -13.59 -15.15
C LYS A 114 -1.40 -12.56 -15.53
N ILE A 115 -2.16 -12.04 -14.56
CA ILE A 115 -3.20 -11.03 -14.78
C ILE A 115 -2.59 -9.62 -14.70
N SER A 116 -3.04 -8.72 -15.57
CA SER A 116 -2.60 -7.32 -15.55
C SER A 116 -2.96 -6.63 -14.23
N LEU A 117 -2.00 -5.89 -13.67
CA LEU A 117 -2.20 -5.03 -12.50
C LEU A 117 -3.13 -3.83 -12.80
N HIS A 118 -3.24 -3.43 -14.08
CA HIS A 118 -4.04 -2.29 -14.52
C HIS A 118 -5.34 -2.69 -15.22
N ARG A 119 -5.81 -3.94 -15.04
CA ARG A 119 -7.03 -4.43 -15.69
C ARG A 119 -8.26 -3.55 -15.45
N HIS A 120 -9.16 -3.54 -16.43
CA HIS A 120 -10.48 -2.94 -16.27
C HIS A 120 -11.40 -3.93 -15.54
N ILE A 121 -12.35 -3.37 -14.80
CA ILE A 121 -13.42 -4.12 -14.15
C ILE A 121 -14.73 -3.62 -14.74
N GLN A 122 -15.61 -4.54 -15.11
CA GLN A 122 -16.94 -4.16 -15.56
C GLN A 122 -17.71 -3.51 -14.41
N ASP A 123 -18.31 -2.34 -14.67
CA ASP A 123 -19.16 -1.69 -13.67
C ASP A 123 -20.52 -2.39 -13.62
N ASN A 124 -20.72 -3.15 -12.55
CA ASN A 124 -21.96 -3.87 -12.27
C ASN A 124 -22.75 -3.19 -11.13
N ARG A 125 -22.43 -1.94 -10.78
CA ARG A 125 -23.18 -1.19 -9.75
C ARG A 125 -24.62 -0.90 -10.22
N MET A 126 -25.53 -0.71 -9.27
CA MET A 126 -26.89 -0.25 -9.58
C MET A 126 -26.84 1.14 -10.23
N HIS A 127 -27.77 1.41 -11.15
CA HIS A 127 -27.80 2.63 -11.94
C HIS A 127 -27.75 3.91 -11.08
N GLU A 128 -28.40 3.89 -9.92
CA GLU A 128 -28.38 4.99 -8.95
C GLU A 128 -26.95 5.42 -8.52
N TYR A 129 -26.00 4.48 -8.44
CA TYR A 129 -24.60 4.77 -8.09
C TYR A 129 -23.76 5.22 -9.29
N VAL A 130 -24.19 4.89 -10.51
CA VAL A 130 -23.50 5.28 -11.75
C VAL A 130 -23.85 6.72 -12.11
N CYS A 131 -25.10 7.13 -11.87
CA CYS A 131 -25.58 8.49 -12.14
C CYS A 131 -25.41 9.46 -10.97
N HIS A 132 -24.82 9.03 -9.86
CA HIS A 132 -24.60 9.90 -8.72
C HIS A 132 -23.51 10.93 -9.04
N THR A 133 -23.89 12.20 -9.05
CA THR A 133 -22.96 13.32 -9.16
C THR A 133 -22.42 13.67 -7.78
N LEU A 134 -21.10 13.70 -7.64
CA LEU A 134 -20.48 14.20 -6.41
C LEU A 134 -20.62 15.72 -6.39
N PRO A 135 -21.03 16.32 -5.26
CA PRO A 135 -21.05 17.78 -5.14
C PRO A 135 -19.63 18.29 -5.33
N HIS A 136 -19.45 19.23 -6.25
CA HIS A 136 -18.21 19.96 -6.40
C HIS A 136 -18.01 20.78 -5.11
N THR A 137 -16.95 20.47 -4.37
CA THR A 137 -16.57 21.30 -3.23
C THR A 137 -15.88 22.56 -3.76
N ASP A 138 -16.66 23.48 -4.30
CA ASP A 138 -16.30 24.88 -4.20
C ASP A 138 -16.07 25.13 -2.70
N GLY A 139 -14.95 25.75 -2.33
CA GLY A 139 -14.51 25.93 -0.94
C GLY A 139 -15.44 26.73 -0.02
N HIS A 140 -16.74 26.80 -0.29
CA HIS A 140 -17.75 27.37 0.57
C HIS A 140 -18.34 26.28 1.48
N ILE A 141 -17.76 26.15 2.68
CA ILE A 141 -18.40 25.42 3.79
C ILE A 141 -19.67 26.18 4.16
N THR A 142 -20.79 25.82 3.55
CA THR A 142 -22.13 26.15 4.07
C THR A 142 -22.71 24.90 4.67
N HIS A 143 -22.60 24.78 6.00
CA HIS A 143 -23.47 23.87 6.75
C HIS A 143 -24.92 24.34 6.60
N PRO A 144 -25.87 23.40 6.44
CA PRO A 144 -27.10 23.54 7.19
C PRO A 144 -27.32 22.29 8.05
N ILE A 145 -26.96 22.41 9.32
CA ILE A 145 -27.63 21.66 10.39
C ILE A 145 -29.03 22.25 10.48
N SER A 146 -30.02 21.62 9.85
CA SER A 146 -31.44 21.93 10.04
C SER A 146 -32.30 20.73 9.63
N ALA A 147 -32.31 19.71 10.48
CA ALA A 147 -33.42 18.78 10.58
C ALA A 147 -33.49 18.27 12.03
N LEU A 148 -33.69 19.21 12.95
CA LEU A 148 -34.39 18.95 14.20
C LEU A 148 -35.75 19.62 14.11
N GLU A 149 -36.74 18.87 14.62
CA GLU A 149 -38.10 19.25 15.00
C GLU A 149 -39.28 19.08 14.02
N THR A 150 -40.30 18.48 14.65
CA THR A 150 -41.76 18.46 14.37
C THR A 150 -42.24 17.44 13.34
N THR A 151 -43.19 16.53 13.64
CA THR A 151 -44.20 16.43 14.70
C THR A 151 -44.57 14.96 14.89
#